data_AF-A0A1V9KME8-F1
#
_entry.id   AF-A0A1V9KME8-F1
#
_cell.length_a   1.000
_cell.length_b   1.000
_cell.length_c   1.000
_cell.angle_alpha   90.00
_cell.angle_beta   90.00
_cell.angle_gamma   90.00
#
_symmetry.space_group_name_H-M   'P 1'
#
loop_
_entity.id
_entity.type
_entity.pdbx_description
1 polymer ?
#
loop_
_entity_poly.entity_id
_entity_poly.type
_entity_poly.pdbx_seq_one_letter_code
_entity_poly.pdbx_strand_id
1 'polypeptide(L)' 'MVDFTVDLTAHEALRQTEVLAALGPDWDPIEALRGEEAARALLYSGLDAEQQRVYDDLVAAGVLPRRGDGSAAA' A
#
# COMPACT_ATOMS: atom_id res chain seq x y z
N MET A 1 33.00 4.38 30.66
CA MET A 1 31.74 3.90 30.05
C MET A 1 31.64 4.56 28.69
N VAL A 2 31.50 3.79 27.61
CA VAL A 2 31.40 4.32 26.24
C VAL A 2 29.93 4.56 25.93
N ASP A 3 29.63 5.66 25.24
CA ASP A 3 28.28 6.00 24.83
C ASP A 3 27.78 5.01 23.76
N PHE A 4 26.52 4.59 23.87
CA PHE A 4 25.88 3.70 22.90
C PHE A 4 24.93 4.52 22.05
N THR A 5 25.34 4.78 20.81
CA THR A 5 24.55 5.52 19.83
C THR A 5 24.28 4.62 18.63
N VAL A 6 23.04 4.60 18.14
CA VAL A 6 22.62 3.84 16.97
C VAL A 6 22.22 4.81 15.86
N ASP A 7 22.88 4.70 14.71
CA ASP A 7 22.49 5.42 13.51
C ASP A 7 21.37 4.66 12.78
N LEU A 8 20.13 5.10 12.99
CA LEU A 8 18.95 4.52 12.34
C LEU A 8 18.91 4.82 10.83
N THR A 9 19.54 5.89 10.36
CA THR A 9 19.58 6.22 8.93
C THR A 9 20.46 5.22 8.19
N ALA A 10 21.64 4.92 8.73
CA ALA A 10 22.52 3.88 8.17
C ALA A 10 21.85 2.50 8.20
N HIS A 11 21.18 2.15 9.30
CA HIS A 11 20.45 0.89 9.40
C HIS A 11 19.28 0.78 8.43
N GLU A 12 18.54 1.86 8.17
CA GLU A 12 17.47 1.86 7.19
C GLU A 12 17.99 1.67 5.77
N ALA A 13 19.12 2.29 5.41
CA ALA A 13 19.75 2.08 4.12
C ALA A 13 20.18 0.61 3.91
N LEU A 14 20.70 -0.04 4.96
CA LEU A 14 21.01 -1.47 4.93
C LEU A 14 19.74 -2.31 4.77
N ARG A 15 18.70 -2.03 5.55
CA ARG A 15 17.41 -2.75 5.45
C ARG A 15 16.84 -2.68 4.03
N GLN A 16 16.80 -1.50 3.43
CA GLN A 16 16.30 -1.32 2.06
C GLN A 16 17.12 -2.11 1.04
N THR A 17 18.45 -2.11 1.20
CA THR A 17 19.36 -2.88 0.32
C THR A 17 19.06 -4.37 0.40
N GLU A 18 18.93 -4.93 1.61
CA GLU A 18 18.63 -6.34 1.81
C GLU A 18 17.23 -6.72 1.30
N VAL A 19 16.24 -5.82 1.43
CA VAL A 19 14.91 -6.03 0.84
C VAL A 19 14.98 -6.13 -0.68
N LEU A 20 15.69 -5.21 -1.34
CA LEU A 20 15.85 -5.24 -2.80
C LEU A 20 16.61 -6.50 -3.25
N ALA A 21 17.64 -6.92 -2.51
CA ALA A 21 18.35 -8.16 -2.77
C ALA A 21 17.44 -9.40 -2.65
N ALA A 22 16.56 -9.43 -1.66
CA ALA A 22 15.61 -10.53 -1.45
C ALA A 22 14.51 -10.60 -2.53
N LEU A 23 14.10 -9.46 -3.09
CA LEU A 23 13.14 -9.39 -4.20
C LEU A 23 13.75 -9.92 -5.52
N GLY A 24 15.07 -9.79 -5.68
CA GLY A 24 15.81 -10.36 -6.80
C GLY A 24 15.80 -9.50 -8.06
N PRO A 25 16.62 -9.86 -9.07
CA PRO A 25 16.85 -9.03 -10.25
C PRO A 25 15.67 -8.97 -11.22
N ASP A 26 14.73 -9.92 -11.13
CA ASP A 26 13.57 -10.01 -12.02
C ASP A 26 12.35 -9.26 -11.47
N TRP A 27 12.46 -8.64 -10.28
CA TRP A 27 11.36 -7.89 -9.68
C TRP A 27 11.12 -6.58 -10.44
N ASP A 28 9.92 -6.42 -11.00
CA ASP A 28 9.46 -5.18 -11.64
C ASP A 28 8.59 -4.38 -10.65
N PRO A 29 9.08 -3.27 -10.10
CA PRO A 29 8.33 -2.46 -9.14
C PRO A 29 7.07 -1.83 -9.75
N ILE A 30 7.07 -1.57 -11.06
CA ILE A 30 5.91 -0.98 -11.74
C ILE A 30 4.82 -2.03 -11.96
N GLU A 31 5.21 -3.27 -12.29
CA GLU A 31 4.27 -4.39 -12.36
C GLU A 31 3.64 -4.66 -10.99
N ALA A 32 4.45 -4.72 -9.92
CA ALA A 32 3.96 -4.90 -8.56
C ALA A 32 2.96 -3.80 -8.16
N LEU A 33 3.26 -2.53 -8.45
CA LEU A 33 2.34 -1.40 -8.19
C LEU A 33 1.03 -1.52 -8.97
N ARG A 34 1.07 -1.91 -10.24
CA ARG A 34 -0.15 -2.13 -11.03
C ARG A 34 -0.98 -3.29 -10.49
N GLY A 35 -0.32 -4.36 -10.03
CA GLY A 35 -0.96 -5.50 -9.38
C GLY A 35 -1.71 -5.07 -8.11
N GLU A 36 -1.07 -4.27 -7.27
CA GLU A 36 -1.68 -3.70 -6.08
C GLU A 36 -2.87 -2.78 -6.41
N GLU A 37 -2.75 -1.91 -7.41
CA GLU A 37 -3.86 -1.06 -7.86
C GLU A 37 -5.04 -1.88 -8.38
N ALA A 38 -4.77 -2.94 -9.15
CA ALA A 38 -5.78 -3.86 -9.65
C ALA A 38 -6.46 -4.62 -8.49
N ALA A 39 -5.70 -5.12 -7.52
CA ALA A 39 -6.23 -5.77 -6.33
C ALA A 39 -7.09 -4.81 -5.51
N ARG A 40 -6.64 -3.56 -5.32
CA ARG A 40 -7.41 -2.51 -4.63
C ARG A 40 -8.70 -2.17 -5.39
N ALA A 41 -8.69 -2.20 -6.71
CA ALA A 41 -9.90 -2.01 -7.51
C ALA A 41 -10.90 -3.16 -7.36
N LEU A 42 -10.45 -4.38 -7.04
CA LEU A 42 -11.31 -5.52 -6.74
C LEU A 42 -11.93 -5.45 -5.34
N LEU A 43 -11.32 -4.71 -4.40
CA LEU A 43 -11.96 -4.44 -3.12
C LEU A 43 -13.31 -3.76 -3.37
N TYR A 44 -14.37 -4.34 -2.80
CA TYR A 44 -15.75 -3.89 -3.00
C TYR A 44 -16.24 -3.99 -4.46
N SER A 45 -15.71 -4.95 -5.23
CA SER A 45 -16.27 -5.34 -6.54
C SER A 45 -17.35 -6.40 -6.36
N GLY A 46 -18.31 -6.46 -7.30
CA GLY A 46 -19.36 -7.47 -7.28
C GLY A 46 -20.31 -7.37 -6.08
N LEU A 47 -20.46 -6.18 -5.49
CA LEU A 47 -21.39 -5.96 -4.41
C LEU A 47 -22.84 -6.11 -4.90
N ASP A 48 -23.66 -6.75 -4.09
CA ASP A 48 -25.11 -6.70 -4.28
C ASP A 48 -25.68 -5.32 -3.90
N ALA A 49 -26.98 -5.14 -4.10
CA ALA A 49 -27.64 -3.85 -3.86
C ALA A 49 -27.58 -3.39 -2.40
N GLU A 50 -27.63 -4.30 -1.43
CA GLU A 50 -27.56 -3.94 -0.02
C GLU A 50 -26.13 -3.57 0.37
N GLN A 51 -25.16 -4.37 -0.07
CA GLN A 51 -23.74 -4.13 0.15
C GLN A 51 -23.27 -2.83 -0.50
N GLN A 52 -23.76 -2.52 -1.71
CA GLN A 52 -23.44 -1.27 -2.40
C GLN A 52 -23.93 -0.06 -1.60
N ARG A 53 -25.15 -0.13 -1.05
CA ARG A 53 -25.71 0.93 -0.20
C ARG A 53 -24.84 1.16 1.05
N VAL A 54 -24.43 0.08 1.73
CA VAL A 54 -23.55 0.18 2.90
C VAL A 54 -22.18 0.76 2.51
N TYR A 55 -21.62 0.34 1.38
CA TYR A 55 -20.36 0.91 0.87
C TYR A 55 -20.50 2.42 0.62
N ASP A 56 -21.57 2.85 -0.03
CA ASP A 56 -21.82 4.26 -0.32
C ASP A 56 -21.98 5.09 0.97
N ASP A 57 -22.69 4.56 1.98
CA ASP A 57 -22.84 5.19 3.30
C ASP A 57 -21.47 5.35 4.00
N LEU A 58 -20.62 4.32 3.95
CA LEU A 58 -19.28 4.35 4.55
C LEU A 58 -18.33 5.31 3.82
N VAL A 59 -18.44 5.42 2.50
CA VAL A 59 -17.71 6.43 1.72
C VAL A 59 -18.18 7.83 2.08
N ALA A 60 -19.49 8.06 2.17
CA ALA A 60 -20.05 9.36 2.56
C ALA A 60 -19.64 9.77 3.97
N ALA A 61 -19.51 8.80 4.89
CA ALA A 61 -19.01 9.01 6.25
C ALA A 61 -17.48 9.18 6.33
N GLY A 62 -16.74 9.01 5.23
CA GLY A 62 -15.27 9.09 5.19
C GLY A 62 -14.57 7.91 5.84
N VAL A 63 -15.28 6.81 6.11
CA VAL A 63 -14.71 5.58 6.69
C VAL A 63 -13.97 4.79 5.63
N LEU A 64 -14.52 4.74 4.41
CA LEU A 64 -13.90 4.06 3.28
C LEU A 64 -13.49 5.04 2.18
N PRO A 65 -12.38 4.79 1.48
CA PRO A 65 -12.02 5.54 0.29
C PRO A 65 -12.98 5.21 -0.86
N ARG A 66 -13.26 6.21 -1.70
CA ARG A 66 -13.99 6.01 -2.94
C ARG A 66 -13.13 5.20 -3.93
N ARG A 67 -13.75 4.25 -4.62
CA ARG A 67 -13.09 3.45 -5.67
C ARG A 67 -12.56 4.38 -6.77
N GLY A 68 -11.32 4.14 -7.20
CA GLY A 68 -10.73 4.84 -8.35
C GLY A 68 -10.12 6.20 -8.01
N ASP A 69 -10.34 6.70 -6.80
CA ASP A 69 -9.53 7.78 -6.26
C ASP A 69 -8.17 7.14 -5.99
N GLY A 70 -7.29 7.22 -6.97
CA GLY A 70 -5.88 6.85 -6.84
C GLY A 70 -5.39 7.43 -5.52
N SER A 71 -4.68 6.63 -4.73
CA SER A 71 -3.98 7.15 -3.56
C SER A 71 -2.80 8.02 -4.04
N ALA A 72 -3.08 9.07 -4.80
CA ALA A 72 -2.21 10.21 -4.88
C ALA A 72 -2.37 10.92 -3.55
N ALA A 73 -1.52 10.52 -2.59
CA ALA A 73 -1.30 11.32 -1.39
C ALA A 73 -1.00 12.75 -1.87
N ALA A 74 -1.89 13.67 -1.47
CA ALA A 74 -1.65 15.10 -1.49
C ALA A 74 -0.62 15.47 -0.43
#